data_AF-S4PWY1-F1
#
_entry.id   AF-S4PWY1-F1
#
_cell.length_a   1.000
_cell.length_b   1.000
_cell.length_c   1.000
_cell.angle_alpha   90.00
_cell.angle_beta   90.00
_cell.angle_gamma   90.00
#
_symmetry.space_group_name_H-M   'P 1'
#
loop_
_entity.id
_entity.type
_entity.pdbx_description
1 polymer ?
#
loop_
_entity_poly.entity_id
_entity_poly.type
_entity_poly.pdbx_seq_one_letter_code
_entity_poly.pdbx_strand_id
1 'polypeptide(L)'
;MSVPLHVEIVQKRSSRANKDFIKELVHSYLANFASITPGVTLSKELEDAGEINDHVQCISFCDAEHEAELAAAEAALELHVFRLDSLAAESDCLADAGEPLPAATVWALPHEDFHGLWESLLYDSHLKRDALRYAEAAFEFAARGVDPNAVGVNRVALFHGPTGTGKTSLCRALAQKLSVRLAARFPRTRLLEINAHGLFSKWFSESGKLVARVFARIAELADDRRLLAVVLVDEVESLAAARRAALGGLEPSDALRAVNAVLAQLDRLRRLPNVLVLATSNVTGAIDVAFVDRADVKRLVGPPSARAAYSILRGCCNELAARGVLRAGAAPPPLAPGSGAGPASASAGPAG
;
A
#
# COMPACT_ATOMS: atom_id res chain seq x y z
N MET A 1 -22.58 14.72 10.71
CA MET A 1 -22.75 13.36 10.14
C MET A 1 -21.61 12.54 10.67
N SER A 2 -21.88 11.41 11.32
CA SER A 2 -20.84 10.48 11.79
C SER A 2 -20.08 9.92 10.58
N VAL A 3 -18.76 9.80 10.69
CA VAL A 3 -17.93 9.13 9.68
C VAL A 3 -18.27 7.64 9.73
N PRO A 4 -18.60 6.99 8.60
CA PRO A 4 -18.92 5.57 8.61
C PRO A 4 -17.70 4.73 9.02
N LEU A 5 -17.94 3.69 9.81
CA LEU A 5 -16.93 2.70 10.15
C LEU A 5 -16.87 1.67 9.02
N HIS A 6 -15.70 1.55 8.40
CA HIS A 6 -15.50 0.59 7.33
C HIS A 6 -15.23 -0.81 7.89
N VAL A 7 -15.99 -1.80 7.43
CA VAL A 7 -15.84 -3.19 7.85
C VAL A 7 -15.45 -4.03 6.64
N GLU A 8 -14.30 -4.69 6.75
CA GLU A 8 -13.74 -5.53 5.69
C GLU A 8 -14.05 -7.00 5.98
N ILE A 9 -14.70 -7.68 5.04
CA ILE A 9 -15.19 -9.06 5.19
C ILE A 9 -14.53 -9.92 4.12
N VAL A 10 -13.69 -10.86 4.57
CA VAL A 10 -13.06 -11.84 3.69
C VAL A 10 -13.98 -13.04 3.54
N GLN A 11 -14.48 -13.26 2.32
CA GLN A 11 -15.27 -14.43 1.98
C GLN A 11 -14.38 -15.67 1.77
N LYS A 12 -14.76 -16.80 2.36
CA LYS A 12 -14.11 -18.10 2.12
C LYS A 12 -14.22 -18.49 0.65
N ARG A 13 -13.16 -19.07 0.08
CA ARG A 13 -13.15 -19.53 -1.33
C ARG A 13 -14.16 -20.63 -1.62
N SER A 14 -14.47 -21.46 -0.62
CA SER A 14 -15.51 -22.51 -0.70
C SER A 14 -16.93 -21.94 -0.80
N SER A 15 -17.14 -20.70 -0.34
CA SER A 15 -18.47 -20.07 -0.34
C SER A 15 -18.87 -19.60 -1.73
N ARG A 16 -20.11 -19.94 -2.10
CA ARG A 16 -20.78 -19.47 -3.33
C ARG A 16 -21.87 -18.44 -3.06
N ALA A 17 -22.01 -18.00 -1.81
CA ALA A 17 -23.00 -17.01 -1.43
C ALA A 17 -22.75 -15.67 -2.14
N ASN A 18 -23.83 -14.97 -2.49
CA ASN A 18 -23.75 -13.62 -3.05
C ASN A 18 -23.25 -12.64 -1.97
N LYS A 19 -22.60 -11.56 -2.40
CA LYS A 19 -22.08 -10.51 -1.51
C LYS A 19 -23.19 -9.87 -0.68
N ASP A 20 -24.37 -9.65 -1.24
CA ASP A 20 -25.48 -8.99 -0.52
C ASP A 20 -26.00 -9.86 0.63
N PHE A 21 -26.13 -11.17 0.39
CA PHE A 21 -26.47 -12.13 1.45
C PHE A 21 -25.42 -12.13 2.57
N ILE A 22 -24.13 -12.13 2.23
CA ILE A 22 -23.05 -12.06 3.24
C ILE A 22 -23.11 -10.74 4.03
N LYS A 23 -23.41 -9.62 3.37
CA LYS A 23 -23.57 -8.32 4.04
C LYS A 23 -24.72 -8.37 5.06
N GLU A 24 -25.87 -8.91 4.68
CA GLU A 24 -27.04 -9.05 5.58
C GLU A 24 -26.73 -9.97 6.77
N LEU A 25 -26.06 -11.09 6.51
CA LEU A 25 -25.65 -12.05 7.53
C LEU A 25 -24.69 -11.42 8.54
N VAL A 26 -23.65 -10.73 8.05
CA VAL A 26 -22.68 -10.04 8.91
C VAL A 26 -23.31 -8.86 9.64
N HIS A 27 -24.19 -8.10 8.98
CA HIS A 27 -24.91 -7.00 9.63
C HIS A 27 -25.75 -7.51 10.81
N SER A 28 -26.48 -8.62 10.63
CA SER A 28 -27.28 -9.24 11.69
C SER A 28 -26.41 -9.79 12.83
N TYR A 29 -25.22 -10.31 12.51
CA TYR A 29 -24.25 -10.74 13.52
C TYR A 29 -23.73 -9.59 14.37
N LEU A 30 -23.30 -8.50 13.71
CA LEU A 30 -22.73 -7.33 14.36
C LEU A 30 -23.76 -6.57 15.21
N ALA A 31 -25.05 -6.67 14.88
CA ALA A 31 -26.13 -6.09 15.68
C ALA A 31 -26.21 -6.68 17.12
N ASN A 32 -25.63 -7.87 17.35
CA ASN A 32 -25.57 -8.47 18.68
C ASN A 32 -24.42 -7.95 19.56
N PHE A 33 -23.50 -7.16 19.00
CA PHE A 33 -22.35 -6.63 19.74
C PHE A 33 -22.76 -5.39 20.53
N ALA A 34 -22.22 -5.24 21.73
CA ALA A 34 -22.40 -4.03 22.52
C ALA A 34 -21.46 -2.91 22.02
N SER A 35 -20.19 -3.25 21.81
CA SER A 35 -19.17 -2.33 21.29
C SER A 35 -18.33 -2.97 20.18
N ILE A 36 -17.83 -2.11 19.30
CA ILE A 36 -16.92 -2.45 18.21
C ILE A 36 -15.63 -1.66 18.40
N THR A 37 -14.50 -2.36 18.40
CA THR A 37 -13.17 -1.76 18.55
C THR A 37 -12.47 -1.70 17.19
N PRO A 38 -12.19 -0.50 16.65
CA PRO A 38 -11.42 -0.38 15.42
C PRO A 38 -10.02 -1.00 15.54
N GLY A 39 -9.56 -1.62 14.46
CA GLY A 39 -8.27 -2.33 14.40
C GLY A 39 -8.33 -3.79 14.85
N VAL A 40 -9.47 -4.25 15.39
CA VAL A 40 -9.66 -5.67 15.73
C VAL A 40 -10.10 -6.46 14.49
N THR A 41 -9.56 -7.67 14.35
CA THR A 41 -9.98 -8.64 13.34
C THR A 41 -10.55 -9.86 14.04
N LEU A 42 -11.84 -10.14 13.77
CA LEU A 42 -12.54 -11.34 14.23
C LEU A 42 -12.20 -12.49 13.28
N SER A 43 -11.66 -13.57 13.84
CA SER A 43 -11.32 -14.78 13.07
C SER A 43 -11.65 -16.03 13.86
N LYS A 44 -11.13 -16.13 15.09
CA LYS A 44 -11.42 -17.26 15.99
C LYS A 44 -12.84 -17.22 16.53
N GLU A 45 -13.35 -16.02 16.78
CA GLU A 45 -14.70 -15.76 17.26
C GLU A 45 -15.77 -16.22 16.25
N LEU A 46 -15.37 -16.35 14.97
CA LEU A 46 -16.25 -16.84 13.91
C LEU A 46 -16.33 -18.36 13.86
N GLU A 47 -15.42 -19.10 14.50
CA GLU A 47 -15.41 -20.56 14.47
C GLU A 47 -16.69 -21.15 15.10
N ASP A 48 -17.18 -20.49 16.16
CA ASP A 48 -18.42 -20.86 16.87
C ASP A 48 -19.67 -20.13 16.32
N ALA A 49 -19.53 -19.29 15.30
CA ALA A 49 -20.58 -18.37 14.82
C ALA A 49 -21.56 -18.98 13.79
N GLY A 50 -21.83 -20.29 13.86
CA GLY A 50 -22.83 -20.97 13.04
C GLY A 50 -22.67 -20.74 11.52
N GLU A 51 -23.75 -20.31 10.85
CA GLU A 51 -23.82 -20.10 9.39
C GLU A 51 -22.81 -19.07 8.85
N ILE A 52 -22.33 -18.14 9.68
CA ILE A 52 -21.31 -17.16 9.26
C ILE A 52 -19.99 -17.85 8.98
N ASN A 53 -19.64 -18.86 9.78
CA ASN A 53 -18.41 -19.61 9.59
C ASN A 53 -18.38 -20.31 8.22
N ASP A 54 -19.52 -20.72 7.68
CA ASP A 54 -19.57 -21.38 6.37
C ASP A 54 -19.19 -20.45 5.21
N HIS A 55 -19.23 -19.13 5.43
CA HIS A 55 -19.09 -18.13 4.37
C HIS A 55 -17.96 -17.13 4.58
N VAL A 56 -17.68 -16.74 5.82
CA VAL A 56 -16.77 -15.66 6.17
C VAL A 56 -15.52 -16.24 6.84
N GLN A 57 -14.36 -15.83 6.35
CA GLN A 57 -13.06 -16.22 6.89
C GLN A 57 -12.65 -15.31 8.05
N CYS A 58 -12.79 -13.99 7.87
CA CYS A 58 -12.52 -13.01 8.91
C CYS A 58 -13.30 -11.72 8.66
N ILE A 59 -13.51 -10.95 9.72
CA ILE A 59 -14.13 -9.62 9.71
C ILE A 59 -13.16 -8.65 10.39
N SER A 60 -12.71 -7.63 9.67
CA SER A 60 -11.78 -6.62 10.17
C SER A 60 -12.48 -5.26 10.28
N PHE A 61 -12.47 -4.69 11.49
CA PHE A 61 -12.97 -3.34 11.73
C PHE A 61 -11.88 -2.33 11.37
N CYS A 62 -12.05 -1.64 10.25
CA CYS A 62 -11.06 -0.72 9.71
C CYS A 62 -11.39 0.74 10.10
N ASP A 63 -10.36 1.59 10.08
CA ASP A 63 -10.34 3.02 10.45
C ASP A 63 -10.16 3.36 11.95
N ALA A 64 -8.90 3.69 12.26
CA ALA A 64 -8.39 4.17 13.54
C ALA A 64 -8.60 5.69 13.74
N GLU A 65 -9.76 6.24 13.35
CA GLU A 65 -10.12 7.59 13.80
C GLU A 65 -10.66 7.60 15.23
N HIS A 66 -11.22 6.47 15.66
CA HIS A 66 -11.62 6.25 17.03
C HIS A 66 -10.60 5.29 17.67
N GLU A 67 -9.71 5.82 18.50
CA GLU A 67 -8.97 4.99 19.49
C GLU A 67 -9.91 4.51 20.62
N ALA A 68 -11.17 4.93 20.60
CA ALA A 68 -12.22 4.57 21.54
C ALA A 68 -13.16 3.50 20.96
N GLU A 69 -13.64 2.61 21.82
CA GLU A 69 -14.74 1.70 21.49
C GLU A 69 -15.98 2.48 21.05
N LEU A 70 -16.57 2.04 19.93
CA LEU A 70 -17.81 2.59 19.40
C LEU A 70 -18.97 1.69 19.84
N ALA A 71 -20.08 2.28 20.29
CA ALA A 71 -21.31 1.52 20.50
C ALA A 71 -21.80 0.98 19.15
N ALA A 72 -22.02 -0.32 19.04
CA ALA A 72 -22.37 -0.96 17.77
C ALA A 72 -23.68 -0.39 17.17
N ALA A 73 -24.62 0.01 18.03
CA ALA A 73 -25.90 0.59 17.64
C ALA A 73 -25.81 2.00 17.02
N GLU A 74 -24.73 2.74 17.31
CA GLU A 74 -24.54 4.12 16.84
C GLU A 74 -23.58 4.21 15.64
N ALA A 75 -22.90 3.11 15.32
CA ALA A 75 -21.92 3.05 14.23
C ALA A 75 -22.62 2.87 12.87
N ALA A 76 -22.45 3.84 11.97
CA ALA A 76 -22.83 3.67 10.57
C ALA A 76 -21.80 2.73 9.90
N LEU A 77 -22.17 1.48 9.65
CA LEU A 77 -21.27 0.47 9.10
C LEU A 77 -21.27 0.46 7.57
N GLU A 78 -20.09 0.54 6.96
CA GLU A 78 -19.91 0.33 5.53
C GLU A 78 -19.21 -1.02 5.27
N LEU A 79 -19.97 -1.99 4.75
CA LEU A 79 -19.52 -3.37 4.59
C LEU A 79 -18.88 -3.63 3.22
N HIS A 80 -17.62 -4.09 3.25
CA HIS A 80 -16.82 -4.41 2.07
C HIS A 80 -16.56 -5.92 1.99
N VAL A 81 -17.31 -6.62 1.14
CA VAL A 81 -17.16 -8.08 0.94
C VAL A 81 -16.26 -8.37 -0.26
N PHE A 82 -15.18 -9.09 -0.02
CA PHE A 82 -14.21 -9.47 -1.05
C PHE A 82 -13.65 -10.88 -0.83
N ARG A 83 -12.96 -11.39 -1.85
CA ARG A 83 -12.30 -12.69 -1.83
C ARG A 83 -10.84 -12.50 -2.20
N LEU A 84 -9.95 -13.20 -1.51
CA LEU A 84 -8.52 -13.17 -1.78
C LEU A 84 -8.19 -14.08 -2.95
N ASP A 85 -7.47 -13.53 -3.94
CA ASP A 85 -6.80 -14.31 -4.96
C ASP A 85 -5.57 -15.05 -4.37
N SER A 86 -5.23 -16.19 -4.95
CA SER A 86 -4.06 -17.04 -4.64
C SER A 86 -3.19 -17.33 -5.85
N LEU A 87 -3.60 -16.86 -7.04
CA LEU A 87 -2.80 -17.08 -8.22
C LEU A 87 -1.48 -16.33 -8.07
N ALA A 88 -0.38 -17.05 -8.29
CA ALA A 88 0.96 -16.46 -8.23
C ALA A 88 1.05 -15.26 -9.18
N ALA A 89 1.95 -14.33 -8.84
CA ALA A 89 2.22 -13.17 -9.68
C ALA A 89 2.44 -13.58 -11.14
N GLU A 90 1.66 -12.97 -12.02
CA GLU A 90 1.90 -13.09 -13.45
C GLU A 90 3.16 -12.27 -13.74
N SER A 91 4.23 -12.94 -14.14
CA SER A 91 5.35 -12.24 -14.76
C SER A 91 4.89 -11.84 -16.16
N ASP A 92 4.77 -10.54 -16.42
CA ASP A 92 4.51 -10.07 -17.78
C ASP A 92 5.80 -10.28 -18.58
N CYS A 93 5.92 -11.47 -19.16
CA CYS A 93 7.05 -11.89 -19.97
C CYS A 93 6.87 -11.27 -21.35
N LEU A 94 7.74 -10.31 -21.68
CA LEU A 94 7.88 -9.90 -23.08
C LEU A 94 8.63 -11.02 -23.80
N ALA A 95 7.94 -11.72 -24.71
CA ALA A 95 8.60 -12.63 -25.62
C ALA A 95 9.17 -11.83 -26.80
N ASP A 96 10.49 -11.69 -26.85
CA ASP A 96 11.22 -11.37 -28.07
C ASP A 96 12.39 -12.35 -28.15
N ALA A 97 12.61 -12.95 -29.33
CA ALA A 97 13.74 -13.87 -29.58
C ALA A 97 13.91 -15.08 -28.62
N GLY A 98 12.83 -15.59 -28.00
CA GLY A 98 12.84 -16.88 -27.32
C GLY A 98 13.22 -16.88 -25.83
N GLU A 99 13.52 -15.71 -25.24
CA GLU A 99 13.72 -15.59 -23.79
C GLU A 99 12.61 -14.73 -23.16
N PRO A 100 11.86 -15.25 -22.17
CA PRO A 100 10.90 -14.45 -21.42
C PRO A 100 11.68 -13.45 -20.55
N LEU A 101 11.53 -12.15 -20.81
CA LEU A 101 12.07 -11.10 -19.96
C LEU A 101 10.97 -10.59 -19.01
N PRO A 102 11.05 -10.88 -17.69
CA PRO A 102 10.16 -10.29 -16.70
C PRO A 102 10.44 -8.79 -16.61
N ALA A 103 9.50 -7.98 -17.09
CA ALA A 103 9.60 -6.53 -17.01
C ALA A 103 8.85 -5.95 -15.81
N ALA A 104 7.74 -6.59 -15.46
CA ALA A 104 6.86 -6.20 -14.37
C ALA A 104 6.22 -7.45 -13.76
N THR A 105 5.98 -7.41 -12.47
CA THR A 105 5.15 -8.42 -11.80
C THR A 105 3.73 -7.88 -11.67
N VAL A 106 2.76 -8.70 -12.07
CA VAL A 106 1.34 -8.32 -12.10
C VAL A 106 0.58 -9.18 -11.12
N TRP A 107 -0.15 -8.53 -10.22
CA TRP A 107 -0.97 -9.16 -9.20
C TRP A 107 -2.43 -8.76 -9.39
N ALA A 108 -3.35 -9.73 -9.30
CA ALA A 108 -4.76 -9.43 -9.14
C ALA A 108 -5.06 -9.16 -7.66
N LEU A 109 -5.75 -8.06 -7.38
CA LEU A 109 -6.11 -7.64 -6.03
C LEU A 109 -7.62 -7.76 -5.81
N PRO A 110 -8.07 -8.09 -4.59
CA PRO A 110 -7.28 -8.34 -3.38
C PRO A 110 -6.53 -9.70 -3.38
N HIS A 111 -5.26 -9.72 -2.95
CA HIS A 111 -4.40 -10.92 -2.95
C HIS A 111 -4.07 -11.43 -1.54
N GLU A 112 -3.83 -12.73 -1.38
CA GLU A 112 -3.48 -13.35 -0.08
C GLU A 112 -2.14 -12.87 0.48
N ASP A 113 -1.11 -12.75 -0.36
CA ASP A 113 0.24 -12.27 0.05
C ASP A 113 0.24 -10.85 0.66
N PHE A 114 -0.78 -10.05 0.36
CA PHE A 114 -0.90 -8.68 0.87
C PHE A 114 -1.97 -8.55 1.95
N HIS A 115 -2.65 -9.63 2.30
CA HIS A 115 -3.66 -9.64 3.37
C HIS A 115 -2.99 -9.43 4.75
N GLY A 116 -3.54 -8.53 5.56
CA GLY A 116 -2.97 -8.14 6.86
C GLY A 116 -1.75 -7.22 6.78
N LEU A 117 -1.22 -6.95 5.58
CA LEU A 117 -0.03 -6.11 5.42
C LEU A 117 -0.29 -4.68 5.90
N TRP A 118 -1.48 -4.14 5.65
CA TRP A 118 -1.86 -2.79 6.07
C TRP A 118 -1.82 -2.61 7.59
N GLU A 119 -2.33 -3.60 8.33
CA GLU A 119 -2.40 -3.60 9.79
C GLU A 119 -1.01 -3.81 10.40
N SER A 120 -0.15 -4.62 9.77
CA SER A 120 1.22 -4.87 10.23
C SER A 120 2.14 -3.65 10.17
N LEU A 121 1.85 -2.70 9.27
CA LEU A 121 2.65 -1.50 9.08
C LEU A 121 2.27 -0.43 10.11
N LEU A 122 3.15 -0.24 11.11
CA LEU A 122 2.97 0.73 12.18
C LEU A 122 3.81 1.98 11.93
N TYR A 123 3.12 3.11 11.73
CA TYR A 123 3.73 4.42 11.57
C TYR A 123 3.14 5.36 12.62
N ASP A 124 3.97 6.20 13.22
CA ASP A 124 3.52 7.19 14.21
C ASP A 124 2.78 8.37 13.57
N SER A 125 3.02 8.60 12.29
CA SER A 125 2.35 9.63 11.51
C SER A 125 1.05 9.10 10.90
N HIS A 126 0.16 10.02 10.53
CA HIS A 126 -1.07 9.69 9.80
C HIS A 126 -0.85 9.31 8.33
N LEU A 127 0.37 8.84 7.99
CA LEU A 127 0.82 8.53 6.63
C LEU A 127 -0.16 7.62 5.88
N LYS A 128 -0.57 6.50 6.51
CA LYS A 128 -1.48 5.53 5.90
C LYS A 128 -2.83 6.17 5.56
N ARG A 129 -3.40 6.89 6.52
CA ARG A 129 -4.69 7.57 6.38
C ARG A 129 -4.64 8.62 5.29
N ASP A 130 -3.63 9.49 5.31
CA ASP A 130 -3.48 10.56 4.33
C ASP A 130 -3.32 10.01 2.91
N ALA A 131 -2.55 8.92 2.74
CA ALA A 131 -2.36 8.27 1.46
C ALA A 131 -3.66 7.62 0.93
N LEU A 132 -4.41 6.94 1.80
CA LEU A 132 -5.70 6.34 1.45
C LEU A 132 -6.71 7.40 1.04
N ARG A 133 -6.91 8.43 1.88
CA ARG A 133 -7.85 9.52 1.62
C ARG A 133 -7.51 10.28 0.34
N TYR A 134 -6.23 10.55 0.10
CA TYR A 134 -5.80 11.17 -1.15
C TYR A 134 -6.19 10.33 -2.36
N ALA A 135 -5.91 9.02 -2.34
CA ALA A 135 -6.23 8.15 -3.46
C ALA A 135 -7.75 8.04 -3.68
N GLU A 136 -8.54 7.89 -2.62
CA GLU A 136 -10.01 7.90 -2.69
C GLU A 136 -10.54 9.20 -3.30
N ALA A 137 -10.07 10.35 -2.80
CA ALA A 137 -10.46 11.67 -3.31
C ALA A 137 -10.06 11.86 -4.78
N ALA A 138 -8.85 11.43 -5.16
CA ALA A 138 -8.38 11.55 -6.53
C ALA A 138 -9.23 10.73 -7.52
N PHE A 139 -9.66 9.53 -7.12
CA PHE A 139 -10.60 8.75 -7.92
C PHE A 139 -11.98 9.38 -7.92
N GLU A 140 -12.48 9.86 -6.79
CA GLU A 140 -13.79 10.56 -6.73
C GLU A 140 -13.84 11.76 -7.68
N PHE A 141 -12.79 12.58 -7.71
CA PHE A 141 -12.67 13.68 -8.67
C PHE A 141 -12.72 13.19 -10.12
N ALA A 142 -12.02 12.10 -10.44
CA ALA A 142 -12.08 11.50 -11.77
C ALA A 142 -13.47 10.94 -12.11
N ALA A 143 -14.24 10.44 -11.14
CA ALA A 143 -15.61 9.96 -11.36
C ALA A 143 -16.56 11.11 -11.71
N ARG A 144 -16.39 12.23 -11.02
CA ARG A 144 -17.21 13.43 -11.23
C ARG A 144 -16.81 14.24 -12.46
N GLY A 145 -15.79 13.80 -13.20
CA GLY A 145 -15.32 14.48 -14.41
C GLY A 145 -14.66 15.83 -14.12
N VAL A 146 -14.04 15.99 -12.95
CA VAL A 146 -13.27 17.20 -12.60
C VAL A 146 -12.14 17.37 -13.62
N ASP A 147 -12.04 18.55 -14.23
CA ASP A 147 -10.98 18.84 -15.20
C ASP A 147 -9.62 18.90 -14.50
N PRO A 148 -8.67 18.00 -14.86
CA PRO A 148 -7.34 17.97 -14.26
C PRO A 148 -6.51 19.23 -14.54
N ASN A 149 -6.89 20.06 -15.54
CA ASN A 149 -6.24 21.35 -15.79
C ASN A 149 -6.73 22.45 -14.84
N ALA A 150 -7.97 22.32 -14.32
CA ALA A 150 -8.54 23.27 -13.38
C ALA A 150 -8.18 22.90 -11.93
N VAL A 151 -8.23 21.60 -11.61
CA VAL A 151 -7.83 21.06 -10.31
C VAL A 151 -6.67 20.09 -10.55
N GLY A 152 -5.46 20.52 -10.20
CA GLY A 152 -4.23 19.75 -10.42
C GLY A 152 -4.23 18.45 -9.61
N VAL A 153 -4.62 17.35 -10.25
CA VAL A 153 -4.68 16.01 -9.66
C VAL A 153 -3.93 15.06 -10.60
N ASN A 154 -2.66 14.86 -10.30
CA ASN A 154 -1.74 14.05 -11.07
C ASN A 154 -1.85 12.57 -10.76
N ARG A 155 -2.44 12.14 -9.63
CA ARG A 155 -2.59 10.71 -9.26
C ARG A 155 -1.24 9.98 -9.17
N VAL A 156 -0.26 10.69 -8.64
CA VAL A 156 1.07 10.15 -8.33
C VAL A 156 1.37 10.38 -6.85
N ALA A 157 1.74 9.32 -6.14
CA ALA A 157 2.21 9.39 -4.76
C ALA A 157 3.64 8.85 -4.65
N LEU A 158 4.50 9.62 -3.99
CA LEU A 158 5.91 9.30 -3.77
C LEU A 158 6.20 9.12 -2.28
N PHE A 159 6.65 7.94 -1.92
CA PHE A 159 7.11 7.59 -0.57
C PHE A 159 8.63 7.48 -0.56
N HIS A 160 9.31 8.29 0.24
CA HIS A 160 10.77 8.29 0.29
C HIS A 160 11.29 8.17 1.72
N GLY A 161 12.50 7.66 1.91
CA GLY A 161 13.07 7.47 3.24
C GLY A 161 14.11 6.36 3.30
N PRO A 162 14.77 6.14 4.46
CA PRO A 162 15.81 5.13 4.60
C PRO A 162 15.35 3.74 4.16
N THR A 163 16.28 2.86 3.76
CA THR A 163 15.92 1.47 3.43
C THR A 163 15.33 0.75 4.65
N GLY A 164 14.48 -0.25 4.41
CA GLY A 164 13.85 -1.04 5.48
C GLY A 164 12.71 -0.37 6.24
N THR A 165 12.26 0.84 5.87
CA THR A 165 11.12 1.53 6.52
C THR A 165 9.74 1.12 5.99
N GLY A 166 9.67 0.07 5.16
CA GLY A 166 8.41 -0.51 4.68
C GLY A 166 7.73 0.26 3.53
N LYS A 167 8.45 1.08 2.76
CA LYS A 167 7.89 1.89 1.64
C LYS A 167 7.19 1.03 0.58
N THR A 168 7.85 0.00 0.07
CA THR A 168 7.29 -0.93 -0.93
C THR A 168 6.08 -1.68 -0.36
N SER A 169 6.19 -2.15 0.88
CA SER A 169 5.08 -2.77 1.60
C SER A 169 3.89 -1.84 1.78
N LEU A 170 4.12 -0.56 2.07
CA LEU A 170 3.06 0.46 2.18
C LEU A 170 2.34 0.65 0.85
N CYS A 171 3.06 0.68 -0.28
CA CYS A 171 2.44 0.77 -1.59
C CYS A 171 1.57 -0.45 -1.90
N ARG A 172 2.07 -1.67 -1.64
CA ARG A 172 1.31 -2.92 -1.81
C ARG A 172 0.07 -2.96 -0.91
N ALA A 173 0.22 -2.56 0.35
CA ALA A 173 -0.89 -2.48 1.30
C ALA A 173 -1.93 -1.43 0.91
N LEU A 174 -1.50 -0.27 0.41
CA LEU A 174 -2.39 0.78 -0.10
C LEU A 174 -3.16 0.28 -1.31
N ALA A 175 -2.50 -0.40 -2.25
CA ALA A 175 -3.15 -1.00 -3.41
C ALA A 175 -4.21 -2.04 -2.99
N GLN A 176 -3.87 -2.91 -2.03
CA GLN A 176 -4.80 -3.87 -1.44
C GLN A 176 -6.01 -3.16 -0.83
N LYS A 177 -5.81 -2.15 0.03
CA LYS A 177 -6.92 -1.41 0.64
C LYS A 177 -7.81 -0.72 -0.40
N LEU A 178 -7.21 -0.07 -1.41
CA LEU A 178 -7.98 0.57 -2.49
C LEU A 178 -8.80 -0.44 -3.30
N SER A 179 -8.27 -1.65 -3.55
CA SER A 179 -9.01 -2.69 -4.25
C SER A 179 -10.28 -3.13 -3.51
N VAL A 180 -10.28 -3.03 -2.19
CA VAL A 180 -11.43 -3.33 -1.33
C VAL A 180 -12.37 -2.12 -1.26
N ARG A 181 -11.85 -0.94 -0.90
CA ARG A 181 -12.65 0.29 -0.71
C ARG A 181 -13.35 0.75 -1.99
N LEU A 182 -12.69 0.60 -3.13
CA LEU A 182 -13.22 1.05 -4.42
C LEU A 182 -13.87 -0.07 -5.23
N ALA A 183 -14.11 -1.25 -4.63
CA ALA A 183 -14.64 -2.43 -5.33
C ALA A 183 -16.00 -2.19 -6.01
N ALA A 184 -16.83 -1.30 -5.45
CA ALA A 184 -18.13 -0.93 -6.05
C ALA A 184 -17.96 -0.24 -7.41
N ARG A 185 -16.87 0.52 -7.57
CA ARG A 185 -16.55 1.24 -8.81
C ARG A 185 -15.63 0.44 -9.72
N PHE A 186 -14.60 -0.13 -9.15
CA PHE A 186 -13.58 -0.92 -9.82
C PHE A 186 -13.66 -2.37 -9.33
N PRO A 187 -14.55 -3.20 -9.89
CA PRO A 187 -14.70 -4.60 -9.48
C PRO A 187 -13.44 -5.44 -9.71
N ARG A 188 -12.49 -4.95 -10.52
CA ARG A 188 -11.20 -5.58 -10.76
C ARG A 188 -10.10 -4.58 -10.43
N THR A 189 -9.06 -5.04 -9.75
CA THR A 189 -7.86 -4.24 -9.48
C THR A 189 -6.63 -5.05 -9.85
N ARG A 190 -5.66 -4.42 -10.50
CA ARG A 190 -4.34 -4.99 -10.79
C ARG A 190 -3.25 -4.12 -10.18
N LEU A 191 -2.31 -4.75 -9.48
CA LEU A 191 -1.06 -4.12 -9.06
C LEU A 191 0.04 -4.53 -10.03
N LEU A 192 0.68 -3.54 -10.65
CA LEU A 192 1.80 -3.73 -11.56
C LEU A 192 3.05 -3.17 -10.89
N GLU A 193 3.96 -4.04 -10.49
CA GLU A 193 5.17 -3.66 -9.79
C GLU A 193 6.37 -3.73 -10.74
N ILE A 194 7.08 -2.62 -10.79
CA ILE A 194 8.20 -2.35 -11.68
C ILE A 194 9.40 -1.96 -10.80
N ASN A 195 10.41 -2.82 -10.71
CA ASN A 195 11.63 -2.51 -9.98
C ASN A 195 12.60 -1.71 -10.88
N ALA A 196 12.81 -0.43 -10.59
CA ALA A 196 13.62 0.45 -11.43
C ALA A 196 15.10 0.02 -11.51
N HIS A 197 15.68 -0.56 -10.45
CA HIS A 197 17.07 -1.04 -10.50
C HIS A 197 17.23 -2.21 -11.49
N GLY A 198 16.30 -3.16 -11.45
CA GLY A 198 16.23 -4.30 -12.38
C GLY A 198 15.91 -3.87 -13.82
N LEU A 199 15.12 -2.81 -13.98
CA LEU A 199 14.88 -2.21 -15.29
C LEU A 199 16.18 -1.69 -15.92
N PHE A 200 16.99 -0.91 -15.20
CA PHE A 200 18.15 -0.22 -15.81
C PHE A 200 19.27 -1.16 -16.23
N SER A 201 19.61 -2.14 -15.39
CA SER A 201 20.69 -3.10 -15.69
C SER A 201 20.44 -3.94 -16.95
N LYS A 202 19.18 -4.31 -17.20
CA LYS A 202 18.79 -5.16 -18.35
C LYS A 202 18.43 -4.34 -19.59
N TRP A 203 17.88 -3.14 -19.43
CA TRP A 203 17.27 -2.39 -20.55
C TRP A 203 18.23 -1.42 -21.23
N PHE A 204 19.41 -1.20 -20.63
CA PHE A 204 20.55 -0.55 -21.29
C PHE A 204 21.07 -1.38 -22.49
N SER A 205 20.87 -2.70 -22.46
CA SER A 205 21.28 -3.63 -23.52
C SER A 205 20.33 -3.65 -24.72
N GLU A 206 19.02 -3.42 -24.55
CA GLU A 206 17.99 -3.77 -25.56
C GLU A 206 16.98 -2.64 -25.93
N SER A 207 17.30 -1.37 -25.65
CA SER A 207 16.62 -0.16 -26.17
C SER A 207 15.25 0.22 -25.54
N GLY A 208 14.95 1.53 -25.54
CA GLY A 208 13.69 2.12 -25.03
C GLY A 208 12.39 1.60 -25.67
N LYS A 209 12.46 0.74 -26.70
CA LYS A 209 11.31 0.02 -27.25
C LYS A 209 10.69 -0.94 -26.23
N LEU A 210 11.51 -1.57 -25.38
CA LEU A 210 11.03 -2.48 -24.35
C LEU A 210 10.23 -1.70 -23.28
N VAL A 211 10.72 -0.52 -22.86
CA VAL A 211 9.95 0.43 -22.04
C VAL A 211 8.59 0.73 -22.65
N ALA A 212 8.58 1.14 -23.92
CA ALA A 212 7.34 1.51 -24.58
C ALA A 212 6.34 0.35 -24.61
N ARG A 213 6.79 -0.90 -24.80
CA ARG A 213 5.94 -2.09 -24.81
C ARG A 213 5.30 -2.37 -23.46
N VAL A 214 6.07 -2.36 -22.38
CA VAL A 214 5.55 -2.60 -21.02
C VAL A 214 4.47 -1.58 -20.71
N PHE A 215 4.79 -0.30 -20.83
CA PHE A 215 3.83 0.77 -20.54
C PHE A 215 2.63 0.78 -21.50
N ALA A 216 2.78 0.33 -22.75
CA ALA A 216 1.66 0.12 -23.65
C ALA A 216 0.72 -1.00 -23.15
N ARG A 217 1.27 -2.09 -22.62
CA ARG A 217 0.48 -3.17 -22.01
C ARG A 217 -0.24 -2.70 -20.75
N ILE A 218 0.41 -1.89 -19.91
CA ILE A 218 -0.26 -1.24 -18.77
C ILE A 218 -1.43 -0.36 -19.23
N ALA A 219 -1.21 0.43 -20.29
CA ALA A 219 -2.26 1.27 -20.86
C ALA A 219 -3.43 0.44 -21.42
N GLU A 220 -3.15 -0.66 -22.12
CA GLU A 220 -4.16 -1.60 -22.63
C GLU A 220 -5.00 -2.21 -21.49
N LEU A 221 -4.36 -2.60 -20.38
CA LEU A 221 -5.08 -3.07 -19.19
C LEU A 221 -5.97 -1.96 -18.60
N ALA A 222 -5.49 -0.72 -18.63
CA ALA A 222 -6.21 0.45 -18.14
C ALA A 222 -7.31 0.96 -19.09
N ASP A 223 -7.40 0.48 -20.34
CA ASP A 223 -8.51 0.82 -21.24
C ASP A 223 -9.85 0.30 -20.71
N ASP A 224 -9.83 -0.78 -19.92
CA ASP A 224 -10.97 -1.23 -19.15
C ASP A 224 -11.25 -0.29 -17.98
N ARG A 225 -12.20 0.63 -18.16
CA ARG A 225 -12.59 1.61 -17.13
C ARG A 225 -13.14 1.00 -15.83
N ARG A 226 -13.50 -0.29 -15.83
CA ARG A 226 -13.95 -1.02 -14.62
C ARG A 226 -12.78 -1.67 -13.88
N LEU A 227 -11.56 -1.56 -14.41
CA LEU A 227 -10.33 -2.03 -13.79
C LEU A 227 -9.56 -0.85 -13.18
N LEU A 228 -9.18 -0.97 -11.92
CA LEU A 228 -8.22 -0.07 -11.26
C LEU A 228 -6.81 -0.61 -11.48
N ALA A 229 -5.95 0.16 -12.13
CA ALA A 229 -4.54 -0.18 -12.31
C ALA A 229 -3.68 0.63 -11.34
N VAL A 230 -3.02 -0.06 -10.41
CA VAL A 230 -2.05 0.55 -9.50
C VAL A 230 -0.65 0.20 -9.99
N VAL A 231 0.10 1.21 -10.42
CA VAL A 231 1.46 1.04 -10.96
C VAL A 231 2.46 1.44 -9.89
N LEU A 232 3.19 0.48 -9.36
CA LEU A 232 4.26 0.69 -8.38
C LEU A 232 5.61 0.72 -9.10
N VAL A 233 6.28 1.86 -9.05
CA VAL A 233 7.68 2.01 -9.49
C VAL A 233 8.58 2.05 -8.26
N ASP A 234 9.25 0.93 -8.00
CA ASP A 234 10.10 0.77 -6.82
C ASP A 234 11.53 1.26 -7.11
N GLU A 235 12.19 1.86 -6.11
CA GLU A 235 13.60 2.30 -6.18
C GLU A 235 13.90 3.35 -7.26
N VAL A 236 13.07 4.40 -7.36
CA VAL A 236 13.24 5.45 -8.39
C VAL A 236 14.53 6.27 -8.25
N GLU A 237 15.28 6.12 -7.16
CA GLU A 237 16.63 6.70 -7.05
C GLU A 237 17.62 6.15 -8.08
N SER A 238 17.41 4.92 -8.57
CA SER A 238 18.24 4.33 -9.63
C SER A 238 18.06 5.09 -10.95
N LEU A 239 16.81 5.38 -11.31
CA LEU A 239 16.42 6.26 -12.43
C LEU A 239 17.05 7.65 -12.31
N ALA A 240 16.96 8.24 -11.11
CA ALA A 240 17.54 9.54 -10.80
C ALA A 240 19.06 9.57 -10.91
N ALA A 241 19.74 8.52 -10.46
CA ALA A 241 21.19 8.39 -10.52
C ALA A 241 21.68 8.27 -11.98
N ALA A 242 21.05 7.38 -12.77
CA ALA A 242 21.37 7.22 -14.19
C ALA A 242 21.19 8.53 -14.98
N ARG A 243 20.10 9.26 -14.71
CA ARG A 243 19.85 10.57 -15.32
C ARG A 243 20.94 11.60 -15.00
N ARG A 244 21.35 11.69 -13.73
CA ARG A 244 22.41 12.62 -13.28
C ARG A 244 23.77 12.24 -13.87
N ALA A 245 24.10 10.96 -13.91
CA ALA A 245 25.36 10.48 -14.50
C ALA A 245 25.44 10.80 -16.01
N ALA A 246 24.35 10.57 -16.75
CA ALA A 246 24.29 10.90 -18.18
C ALA A 246 24.36 12.42 -18.45
N LEU A 247 23.70 13.25 -17.64
CA LEU A 247 23.81 14.72 -17.74
C LEU A 247 25.23 15.23 -17.40
N GLY A 248 25.95 14.52 -16.53
CA GLY A 248 27.35 14.80 -16.18
C GLY A 248 28.38 14.26 -17.17
N GLY A 249 27.95 13.64 -18.29
CA GLY A 249 28.83 13.04 -19.29
C GLY A 249 29.55 11.77 -18.84
N LEU A 250 29.14 11.17 -17.72
CA LEU A 250 29.72 9.96 -17.14
C LEU A 250 29.12 8.68 -17.74
N GLU A 251 27.93 8.78 -18.36
CA GLU A 251 27.26 7.68 -19.04
C GLU A 251 26.79 8.05 -20.45
N PRO A 252 26.59 7.05 -21.34
CA PRO A 252 26.08 7.27 -22.69
C PRO A 252 24.73 7.99 -22.71
N SER A 253 24.48 8.78 -23.75
CA SER A 253 23.22 9.50 -23.97
C SER A 253 21.97 8.62 -24.00
N ASP A 254 22.14 7.31 -24.19
CA ASP A 254 21.05 6.35 -24.24
C ASP A 254 20.41 6.07 -22.88
N ALA A 255 21.16 6.18 -21.78
CA ALA A 255 20.61 6.14 -20.41
C ALA A 255 19.57 7.26 -20.24
N LEU A 256 19.95 8.47 -20.62
CA LEU A 256 19.09 9.65 -20.50
C LEU A 256 17.83 9.52 -21.36
N ARG A 257 17.94 8.96 -22.57
CA ARG A 257 16.79 8.68 -23.44
C ARG A 257 15.84 7.66 -22.81
N ALA A 258 16.37 6.59 -22.21
CA ALA A 258 15.57 5.57 -21.54
C ALA A 258 14.82 6.13 -20.32
N VAL A 259 15.51 6.90 -19.45
CA VAL A 259 14.87 7.57 -18.30
C VAL A 259 13.74 8.49 -18.76
N ASN A 260 14.01 9.34 -19.76
CA ASN A 260 13.00 10.26 -20.29
C ASN A 260 11.82 9.53 -20.92
N ALA A 261 12.05 8.37 -21.56
CA ALA A 261 10.97 7.53 -22.08
C ALA A 261 10.08 6.99 -20.96
N VAL A 262 10.66 6.48 -19.86
CA VAL A 262 9.90 6.03 -18.67
C VAL A 262 9.06 7.16 -18.10
N LEU A 263 9.66 8.34 -17.89
CA LEU A 263 8.94 9.52 -17.37
C LEU A 263 7.78 9.94 -18.27
N ALA A 264 7.97 9.94 -19.59
CA ALA A 264 6.93 10.25 -20.56
C ALA A 264 5.77 9.23 -20.53
N GLN A 265 6.07 7.94 -20.32
CA GLN A 265 5.04 6.92 -20.17
C GLN A 265 4.27 7.05 -18.85
N LEU A 266 4.95 7.37 -17.74
CA LEU A 266 4.29 7.67 -16.47
C LEU A 266 3.36 8.90 -16.60
N ASP A 267 3.78 9.93 -17.33
CA ASP A 267 2.95 11.09 -17.65
C ASP A 267 1.70 10.73 -18.46
N ARG A 268 1.80 9.73 -19.34
CA ARG A 268 0.64 9.23 -20.10
C ARG A 268 -0.31 8.45 -19.22
N LEU A 269 0.21 7.53 -18.41
CA LEU A 269 -0.60 6.67 -17.54
C LEU A 269 -1.36 7.47 -16.50
N ARG A 270 -0.73 8.47 -15.88
CA ARG A 270 -1.36 9.25 -14.80
C ARG A 270 -2.59 10.06 -15.23
N ARG A 271 -2.77 10.28 -16.54
CA ARG A 271 -3.97 10.94 -17.10
C ARG A 271 -5.19 10.01 -17.14
N LEU A 272 -4.99 8.69 -17.22
CA LEU A 272 -6.08 7.72 -17.33
C LEU A 272 -6.89 7.63 -16.03
N PRO A 273 -8.23 7.85 -16.03
CA PRO A 273 -9.08 8.09 -14.84
C PRO A 273 -9.08 6.95 -13.79
N ASN A 274 -8.59 5.78 -14.16
CA ASN A 274 -8.56 4.54 -13.40
C ASN A 274 -7.13 4.03 -13.10
N VAL A 275 -6.13 4.92 -13.21
CA VAL A 275 -4.73 4.63 -12.89
C VAL A 275 -4.26 5.45 -11.69
N LEU A 276 -3.53 4.78 -10.78
CA LEU A 276 -2.76 5.40 -9.70
C LEU A 276 -1.29 4.99 -9.83
N VAL A 277 -0.38 5.95 -9.80
CA VAL A 277 1.06 5.68 -9.79
C VAL A 277 1.59 5.85 -8.37
N LEU A 278 2.24 4.81 -7.86
CA LEU A 278 2.96 4.80 -6.59
C LEU A 278 4.46 4.71 -6.90
N ALA A 279 5.27 5.52 -6.24
CA ALA A 279 6.71 5.50 -6.39
C ALA A 279 7.39 5.41 -5.03
N THR A 280 8.49 4.67 -4.94
CA THR A 280 9.31 4.61 -3.73
C THR A 280 10.71 5.13 -4.00
N SER A 281 11.33 5.76 -2.99
CA SER A 281 12.76 6.06 -3.04
C SER A 281 13.50 5.85 -1.72
N ASN A 282 14.70 5.27 -1.77
CA ASN A 282 15.55 5.13 -0.58
C ASN A 282 16.34 6.40 -0.22
N VAL A 283 16.27 7.46 -1.05
CA VAL A 283 17.00 8.71 -0.82
C VAL A 283 16.19 9.64 0.07
N THR A 284 16.76 10.02 1.21
CA THR A 284 16.16 10.98 2.17
C THR A 284 16.41 12.44 1.82
N GLY A 285 17.40 12.71 0.96
CA GLY A 285 17.82 14.05 0.52
C GLY A 285 17.20 14.47 -0.82
N ALA A 286 18.05 14.90 -1.77
CA ALA A 286 17.62 15.39 -3.07
C ALA A 286 17.09 14.25 -3.97
N ILE A 287 15.78 14.04 -3.94
CA ILE A 287 15.07 13.23 -4.93
C ILE A 287 15.07 13.98 -6.26
N ASP A 288 15.12 13.26 -7.36
CA ASP A 288 15.08 13.85 -8.69
C ASP A 288 13.79 14.65 -8.91
N VAL A 289 13.97 15.89 -9.35
CA VAL A 289 12.91 16.88 -9.60
C VAL A 289 11.83 16.32 -10.54
N ALA A 290 12.18 15.44 -11.48
CA ALA A 290 11.17 14.85 -12.37
C ALA A 290 10.13 13.99 -11.66
N PHE A 291 10.49 13.28 -10.60
CA PHE A 291 9.51 12.52 -9.82
C PHE A 291 8.77 13.41 -8.83
N VAL A 292 9.51 14.35 -8.22
CA VAL A 292 8.97 15.32 -7.27
C VAL A 292 7.89 16.18 -7.93
N ASP A 293 8.14 16.79 -9.08
CA ASP A 293 7.17 17.70 -9.71
C ASP A 293 5.89 17.00 -10.18
N ARG A 294 5.94 15.68 -10.38
CA ARG A 294 4.80 14.87 -10.81
C ARG A 294 3.94 14.36 -9.66
N ALA A 295 4.49 14.31 -8.44
CA ALA A 295 3.83 13.75 -7.27
C ALA A 295 2.98 14.79 -6.55
N ASP A 296 1.68 14.51 -6.40
CA ASP A 296 0.79 15.32 -5.56
C ASP A 296 1.07 15.05 -4.08
N VAL A 297 1.34 13.78 -3.77
CA VAL A 297 1.69 13.34 -2.41
C VAL A 297 3.17 13.00 -2.35
N LYS A 298 3.87 13.68 -1.44
CA LYS A 298 5.28 13.43 -1.11
C LYS A 298 5.35 13.18 0.38
N ARG A 299 5.73 11.98 0.78
CA ARG A 299 5.78 11.61 2.19
C ARG A 299 7.09 10.91 2.55
N LEU A 300 7.73 11.45 3.58
CA LEU A 300 8.87 10.83 4.22
C LEU A 300 8.40 9.66 5.10
N VAL A 301 8.94 8.47 4.85
CA VAL A 301 8.76 7.27 5.66
C VAL A 301 10.03 7.07 6.48
N GLY A 302 10.03 7.64 7.67
CA GLY A 302 11.14 7.56 8.62
C GLY A 302 11.21 6.21 9.34
N PRO A 303 12.28 5.98 10.12
CA PRO A 303 12.32 4.85 11.05
C PRO A 303 11.16 4.95 12.07
N PRO A 304 10.68 3.81 12.60
CA PRO A 304 9.62 3.81 13.61
C PRO A 304 10.08 4.51 14.89
N SER A 305 9.17 5.21 15.59
CA SER A 305 9.45 5.70 16.94
C SER A 305 9.65 4.54 17.91
N ALA A 306 10.11 4.85 19.14
CA ALA A 306 10.16 3.87 20.22
C ALA A 306 8.80 3.20 20.49
N ARG A 307 7.69 3.94 20.35
CA ARG A 307 6.32 3.40 20.54
C ARG A 307 5.94 2.44 19.42
N ALA A 308 6.20 2.82 18.17
CA ALA A 308 5.96 1.95 17.01
C ALA A 308 6.84 0.70 17.08
N ALA A 309 8.14 0.86 17.37
CA ALA A 309 9.07 -0.24 17.54
C ALA A 309 8.64 -1.21 18.66
N TYR A 310 8.24 -0.70 19.83
CA TYR A 310 7.68 -1.53 20.90
C TYR A 310 6.45 -2.31 20.43
N SER A 311 5.55 -1.66 19.69
CA SER A 311 4.32 -2.28 19.19
C SER A 311 4.61 -3.39 18.18
N ILE A 312 5.57 -3.17 17.28
CA ILE A 312 6.07 -4.19 16.34
C ILE A 312 6.62 -5.40 17.12
N LEU A 313 7.54 -5.16 18.06
CA LEU A 313 8.15 -6.22 18.88
C LEU A 313 7.11 -6.99 19.69
N ARG A 314 6.16 -6.28 20.32
CA ARG A 314 5.05 -6.88 21.06
C ARG A 314 4.19 -7.76 20.14
N GLY A 315 3.89 -7.30 18.93
CA GLY A 315 3.17 -8.08 17.92
C GLY A 315 3.91 -9.37 17.57
N CYS A 316 5.22 -9.30 17.31
CA CYS A 316 6.05 -10.48 17.06
C CYS A 316 6.04 -11.46 18.24
N CYS A 317 6.22 -10.96 19.48
CA CYS A 317 6.18 -11.81 20.67
C CYS A 317 4.82 -12.49 20.85
N ASN A 318 3.72 -11.78 20.60
CA ASN A 318 2.37 -12.34 20.68
C ASN A 318 2.16 -13.46 19.66
N GLU A 319 2.59 -13.27 18.40
CA GLU A 319 2.50 -14.31 17.37
C GLU A 319 3.34 -15.54 17.75
N LEU A 320 4.59 -15.33 18.19
CA LEU A 320 5.46 -16.41 18.62
C LEU A 320 4.90 -17.17 19.84
N ALA A 321 4.27 -16.46 20.79
CA ALA A 321 3.59 -17.08 21.93
C ALA A 321 2.35 -17.86 21.50
N ALA A 322 1.54 -17.31 20.58
CA ALA A 322 0.36 -17.98 20.04
C ALA A 322 0.71 -19.27 19.27
N ARG A 323 1.90 -19.32 18.65
CA ARG A 323 2.45 -20.51 17.99
C ARG A 323 3.20 -21.46 18.94
N GLY A 324 3.23 -21.15 20.24
CA GLY A 324 3.90 -21.97 21.25
C GLY A 324 5.43 -21.96 21.18
N VAL A 325 6.03 -21.04 20.40
CA VAL A 325 7.49 -20.88 20.28
C VAL A 325 8.05 -20.22 21.54
N LEU A 326 7.38 -19.17 22.03
CA LEU A 326 7.69 -18.56 23.32
C LEU A 326 6.88 -19.23 24.42
N ARG A 327 7.56 -19.84 25.39
CA ARG A 327 6.95 -20.28 26.65
C ARG A 327 6.88 -19.07 27.58
N ALA A 328 5.73 -18.84 28.21
CA ALA A 328 5.53 -17.70 29.11
C ALA A 328 6.53 -17.73 30.28
N GLY A 329 7.58 -16.91 30.20
CA GLY A 329 8.37 -16.44 31.33
C GLY A 329 7.96 -15.00 31.65
N ALA A 330 7.89 -14.68 32.95
CA ALA A 330 7.49 -13.42 33.59
C ALA A 330 7.10 -12.23 32.67
N ALA A 331 5.89 -11.69 32.92
CA ALA A 331 5.33 -10.55 32.17
C ALA A 331 6.33 -9.38 32.03
N PRO A 332 6.43 -8.76 30.84
CA PRO A 332 7.32 -7.64 30.62
C PRO A 332 6.94 -6.45 31.54
N PRO A 333 7.92 -5.72 32.09
CA PRO A 333 7.65 -4.57 32.95
C PRO A 333 6.85 -3.49 32.19
N PRO A 334 5.92 -2.79 32.85
CA PRO A 334 5.14 -1.73 32.22
C PRO A 334 6.05 -0.58 31.74
N LEU A 335 5.67 0.05 30.62
CA LEU A 335 6.32 1.26 30.13
C LEU A 335 6.21 2.36 31.18
N ALA A 336 7.36 2.87 31.66
CA ALA A 336 7.38 3.99 32.58
C ALA A 336 6.84 5.27 31.89
N PRO A 337 5.96 6.05 32.53
CA PRO A 337 5.56 7.36 32.01
C PRO A 337 6.79 8.28 31.94
N GLY A 338 6.93 8.97 30.80
CA GLY A 338 8.19 9.55 30.33
C GLY A 338 9.01 10.34 31.36
N SER A 339 10.29 10.00 31.46
CA SER A 339 11.28 10.90 32.07
C SER A 339 11.48 12.09 31.14
N GLY A 340 11.00 13.26 31.56
CA GLY A 340 11.34 14.52 30.93
C GLY A 340 12.85 14.66 30.81
N ALA A 341 13.29 15.12 29.63
CA ALA A 341 14.68 15.49 29.40
C ALA A 341 15.10 16.57 30.41
N GLY A 342 15.98 16.21 31.35
CA GLY A 342 16.77 17.16 32.14
C GLY A 342 18.05 17.50 31.37
N PRO A 343 18.53 18.76 31.43
CA PRO A 343 19.64 19.20 30.59
C PRO A 343 20.96 18.57 31.04
N ALA A 344 21.74 18.10 30.08
CA ALA A 344 23.08 17.57 30.30
C ALA A 344 24.02 18.69 30.78
N SER A 345 24.45 18.62 32.04
CA SER A 345 25.56 19.43 32.56
C SER A 345 26.88 18.85 32.07
N ALA A 346 27.60 19.60 31.23
CA ALA A 346 28.95 19.29 30.78
C ALA A 346 29.95 19.47 31.94
N SER A 347 30.68 18.42 32.29
CA SER A 347 31.85 18.48 33.16
C SER A 347 33.11 18.67 32.31
N ALA A 348 33.72 19.84 32.43
CA ALA A 348 35.09 20.10 31.97
C ALA A 348 36.08 19.44 32.93
N GLY A 349 36.95 18.57 32.42
CA GLY A 349 38.10 18.03 33.17
C GLY A 349 39.26 19.04 33.22
N PRO A 350 40.08 19.05 34.27
CA PRO A 350 41.23 19.95 34.35
C PRO A 350 42.42 19.37 33.57
N ALA A 351 43.10 20.26 32.83
CA ALA A 351 44.37 19.96 32.20
C ALA A 351 45.50 19.98 33.24
N GLY A 352 46.34 18.96 33.21
CA GLY A 352 47.68 18.93 33.79
C GLY A 352 48.70 18.72 32.68
#